data_AF-A0A7J2Y6G3-F1
#
_entry.id   AF-A0A7J2Y6G3-F1
#
_cell.length_a   1.000
_cell.length_b   1.000
_cell.length_c   1.000
_cell.angle_alpha   90.00
_cell.angle_beta   90.00
_cell.angle_gamma   90.00
#
_symmetry.space_group_name_H-M   'P 1'
#
loop_
_entity.id
_entity.type
_entity.pdbx_description
1 polymer ?
#
loop_
_entity_poly.entity_id
_entity_poly.type
_entity_poly.pdbx_seq_one_letter_code
_entity_poly.pdbx_strand_id
1 'polypeptide(L)'
;MAQGADMEQALTALYGEDQVAAVITLKVDTKEADRIATEIAKFDPVQDVFLVTGDTDIVAKARFRNYKNLKEFVLSSLAPIPGIKDTKTLMVVTTYKESGAIRVQS
;
A
#
# COMPACT_ATOMS: atom_id res chain seq x y z
N MET A 1 4.56 5.90 -23.16
CA MET A 1 4.42 4.43 -23.21
C MET A 1 5.67 3.70 -22.68
N ALA A 2 6.89 4.24 -22.79
CA ALA A 2 8.12 3.58 -22.31
C ALA A 2 8.33 3.61 -20.77
N GLN A 3 7.92 4.69 -20.07
CA GLN A 3 8.30 4.90 -18.65
C GLN A 3 7.65 3.94 -17.64
N GLY A 4 6.50 3.32 -17.96
CA GLY A 4 5.80 2.43 -17.02
C GLY A 4 6.41 1.03 -16.95
N ALA A 5 6.88 0.50 -18.09
CA ALA A 5 7.49 -0.82 -18.16
C ALA A 5 8.89 -0.85 -17.54
N ASP A 6 9.68 0.22 -17.73
CA ASP A 6 11.01 0.37 -17.16
C ASP A 6 10.98 0.45 -15.62
N MET A 7 9.98 1.16 -15.06
CA MET A 7 9.78 1.24 -13.62
C MET A 7 9.41 -0.14 -13.03
N GLU A 8 8.52 -0.88 -13.69
CA GLU A 8 8.11 -2.22 -13.22
C GLU A 8 9.28 -3.21 -13.23
N GLN A 9 10.11 -3.17 -14.28
CA GLN A 9 11.32 -3.99 -14.37
C GLN A 9 12.37 -3.60 -13.32
N ALA A 10 12.57 -2.30 -13.09
CA ALA A 10 13.51 -1.81 -12.07
C ALA A 10 13.06 -2.21 -10.65
N LEU A 11 11.78 -2.05 -10.31
CA LEU A 11 11.27 -2.45 -9.00
C LEU A 11 11.33 -3.96 -8.80
N THR A 12 11.06 -4.76 -9.84
CA THR A 12 11.21 -6.22 -9.78
C THR A 12 12.68 -6.63 -9.64
N ALA A 13 13.61 -5.95 -10.33
CA ALA A 13 15.03 -6.23 -10.21
C ALA A 13 15.61 -5.83 -8.85
N LEU A 14 15.07 -4.79 -8.21
CA LEU A 14 15.52 -4.29 -6.90
C LEU A 14 14.89 -5.03 -5.72
N TYR A 15 13.63 -5.46 -5.84
CA TYR A 15 12.85 -6.03 -4.72
C TYR A 15 12.40 -7.47 -4.95
N GLY A 16 12.61 -8.05 -6.14
CA GLY A 16 12.58 -9.49 -6.44
C GLY A 16 11.51 -10.31 -5.72
N GLU A 17 11.99 -11.40 -5.11
CA GLU A 17 11.25 -12.36 -4.26
C GLU A 17 11.20 -11.93 -2.77
N ASP A 18 11.75 -10.77 -2.44
CA ASP A 18 11.91 -10.33 -1.06
C ASP A 18 10.65 -9.67 -0.51
N GLN A 19 10.47 -9.78 0.80
CA GLN A 19 9.32 -9.18 1.47
C GLN A 19 9.33 -7.66 1.30
N VAL A 20 8.23 -7.11 0.80
CA VAL A 20 8.05 -5.66 0.63
C VAL A 20 7.04 -5.12 1.62
N ALA A 21 7.32 -3.93 2.16
CA ALA A 21 6.35 -3.13 2.90
C ALA A 21 5.92 -1.94 2.04
N ALA A 22 4.64 -1.59 2.08
CA ALA A 22 4.09 -0.46 1.37
C ALA A 22 3.14 0.34 2.25
N VAL A 23 3.18 1.66 2.08
CA VAL A 23 2.17 2.59 2.56
C VAL A 23 1.30 2.94 1.36
N ILE A 24 0.00 2.65 1.45
CA ILE A 24 -0.97 2.85 0.40
C ILE A 24 -1.90 3.97 0.86
N THR A 25 -1.95 5.05 0.08
CA THR A 25 -2.86 6.17 0.33
C THR A 25 -4.00 6.11 -0.66
N LEU A 26 -5.22 6.24 -0.17
CA LEU A 26 -6.44 6.14 -0.95
C LEU A 26 -7.25 7.41 -0.83
N LYS A 27 -7.66 7.94 -1.98
CA LYS A 27 -8.69 8.96 -2.06
C LYS A 27 -10.00 8.27 -2.39
N VAL A 28 -11.04 8.56 -1.62
CA VAL A 28 -12.31 7.84 -1.72
C VAL A 28 -13.50 8.80 -1.74
N ASP A 29 -14.70 8.28 -1.96
CA ASP A 29 -15.92 8.99 -1.65
C ASP A 29 -16.06 9.15 -0.13
N THR A 30 -16.14 10.41 0.34
CA THR A 30 -16.17 10.74 1.77
C THR A 30 -17.27 10.00 2.53
N LYS A 31 -18.44 9.79 1.89
CA LYS A 31 -19.57 9.04 2.48
C LYS A 31 -19.31 7.53 2.64
N GLU A 32 -18.35 6.99 1.88
CA GLU A 32 -17.98 5.56 1.87
C GLU A 32 -16.72 5.29 2.70
N ALA A 33 -16.06 6.33 3.23
CA ALA A 33 -14.72 6.22 3.79
C ALA A 33 -14.64 5.19 4.94
N ASP A 34 -15.59 5.22 5.87
CA ASP A 34 -15.67 4.23 6.97
C ASP A 34 -15.89 2.81 6.47
N ARG A 35 -16.77 2.63 5.48
CA ARG A 35 -17.05 1.31 4.89
C ARG A 35 -15.80 0.74 4.22
N ILE A 36 -15.14 1.57 3.41
CA ILE A 36 -13.94 1.17 2.67
C ILE A 36 -12.79 0.85 3.65
N ALA A 37 -12.57 1.69 4.66
CA ALA A 37 -11.56 1.42 5.70
C ALA A 37 -11.84 0.10 6.43
N THR A 38 -13.11 -0.16 6.77
CA THR A 38 -13.54 -1.42 7.41
C THR A 38 -13.34 -2.63 6.51
N GLU A 39 -13.55 -2.49 5.20
CA GLU A 39 -13.30 -3.54 4.21
C GLU A 39 -11.80 -3.82 4.08
N ILE A 40 -10.99 -2.77 4.00
CA ILE A 40 -9.52 -2.87 3.90
C ILE A 40 -8.91 -3.52 5.14
N ALA A 41 -9.46 -3.24 6.33
CA ALA A 41 -9.01 -3.82 7.60
C ALA A 41 -9.12 -5.36 7.65
N LYS A 42 -9.89 -5.98 6.75
CA LYS A 42 -10.07 -7.44 6.69
C LYS A 42 -8.99 -8.15 5.89
N PHE A 43 -8.18 -7.43 5.13
CA PHE A 43 -7.14 -8.05 4.33
C PHE A 43 -5.91 -8.38 5.19
N ASP A 44 -5.56 -9.66 5.28
CA ASP A 44 -4.36 -10.17 5.97
C ASP A 44 -3.06 -9.38 5.71
N PRO A 45 -2.73 -8.92 4.48
CA PRO A 45 -1.50 -8.16 4.28
C PRO A 45 -1.53 -6.77 4.93
N VAL A 46 -2.70 -6.21 5.27
CA VAL A 46 -2.85 -4.89 5.88
C VAL A 46 -2.58 -4.99 7.38
N GLN A 47 -1.53 -4.29 7.83
CA GLN A 47 -1.11 -4.27 9.23
C GLN A 47 -1.72 -3.12 10.00
N ASP A 48 -1.88 -1.98 9.33
CA ASP A 48 -2.45 -0.76 9.90
C ASP A 48 -3.34 -0.09 8.86
N VAL A 49 -4.47 0.46 9.27
CA VAL A 49 -5.33 1.28 8.40
C VAL A 49 -5.99 2.39 9.20
N PHE A 50 -6.00 3.59 8.63
CA PHE A 50 -6.46 4.80 9.29
C PHE A 50 -7.27 5.65 8.33
N LEU A 51 -8.32 6.28 8.86
CA LEU A 51 -8.88 7.50 8.28
C LEU A 51 -8.02 8.67 8.73
N VAL A 52 -7.63 9.52 7.78
CA VAL A 52 -6.73 10.65 8.04
C VAL A 52 -7.31 11.94 7.49
N THR A 53 -6.93 13.05 8.11
CA THR A 53 -7.14 14.38 7.53
C THR A 53 -6.01 14.70 6.56
N GLY A 54 -6.31 15.23 5.38
CA GLY A 54 -5.30 15.69 4.43
C GLY A 54 -5.73 15.51 2.97
N ASP A 55 -4.77 15.37 2.07
CA ASP A 55 -5.03 15.22 0.63
C ASP A 55 -5.59 13.84 0.22
N THR A 56 -5.51 12.88 1.15
CA THR A 56 -6.00 11.52 1.05
C THR A 56 -6.93 11.24 2.22
N ASP A 57 -7.84 10.27 2.06
CA ASP A 57 -8.85 9.96 3.07
C ASP A 57 -8.44 8.75 3.93
N ILE A 58 -7.81 7.75 3.32
CA ILE A 58 -7.35 6.52 3.99
C ILE A 58 -5.86 6.33 3.77
N VAL A 59 -5.16 5.89 4.82
CA VAL A 59 -3.79 5.40 4.77
C VAL A 59 -3.76 3.99 5.32
N ALA A 60 -3.29 3.04 4.51
CA ALA A 60 -3.08 1.66 4.88
C ALA A 60 -1.60 1.29 4.79
N LYS A 61 -1.09 0.59 5.77
CA LYS A 61 0.25 0.00 5.71
C LYS A 61 0.11 -1.50 5.57
N ALA A 62 0.77 -2.06 4.57
CA ALA A 62 0.67 -3.48 4.24
C ALA A 62 2.03 -4.10 3.95
N ARG A 63 2.12 -5.41 4.16
CA ARG A 63 3.34 -6.20 3.94
C ARG A 63 3.04 -7.40 3.06
N PHE A 64 3.87 -7.60 2.04
CA PHE A 64 3.68 -8.61 1.01
C PHE A 64 4.94 -9.45 0.87
N ARG A 65 4.79 -10.70 0.43
CA ARG A 65 5.93 -11.61 0.22
C ARG A 65 6.89 -11.11 -0.85
N ASN A 66 6.37 -10.39 -1.84
CA ASN A 66 7.14 -9.81 -2.94
C ASN A 66 6.33 -8.71 -3.64
N TYR A 67 7.01 -8.01 -4.56
CA TYR A 67 6.39 -6.97 -5.37
C TYR A 67 5.20 -7.46 -6.20
N LYS A 68 5.23 -8.71 -6.70
CA LYS A 68 4.13 -9.29 -7.46
C LYS A 68 2.84 -9.36 -6.63
N ASN A 69 2.92 -9.83 -5.39
CA ASN A 69 1.75 -9.88 -4.50
C ASN A 69 1.24 -8.48 -4.12
N LEU A 70 2.13 -7.49 -3.96
CA LEU A 70 1.72 -6.09 -3.78
C LEU A 70 0.93 -5.59 -5.00
N LYS A 71 1.45 -5.80 -6.21
CA LYS A 71 0.78 -5.39 -7.45
C LYS A 71 -0.59 -6.05 -7.60
N GLU A 72 -0.66 -7.36 -7.34
CA GLU A 72 -1.91 -8.12 -7.37
C GLU A 72 -2.92 -7.59 -6.35
N PHE A 73 -2.49 -7.31 -5.12
CA PHE A 73 -3.37 -6.73 -4.10
C PHE A 73 -3.96 -5.37 -4.53
N VAL A 74 -3.12 -4.47 -5.08
CA VAL A 74 -3.60 -3.16 -5.52
C VAL A 74 -4.60 -3.29 -6.68
N LEU A 75 -4.33 -4.15 -7.66
CA LEU A 75 -5.16 -4.28 -8.86
C LEU A 75 -6.42 -5.14 -8.65
N SER A 76 -6.33 -6.19 -7.84
CA SER A 76 -7.37 -7.21 -7.72
C SER A 76 -8.13 -7.13 -6.39
N SER A 77 -7.56 -6.54 -5.34
CA SER A 77 -8.24 -6.40 -4.04
C SER A 77 -8.70 -4.97 -3.79
N LEU A 78 -7.85 -3.96 -4.05
CA LEU A 78 -8.21 -2.56 -3.79
C LEU A 78 -9.01 -1.93 -4.94
N ALA A 79 -8.50 -1.98 -6.18
CA ALA A 79 -9.14 -1.29 -7.30
C ALA A 79 -10.63 -1.65 -7.54
N PRO A 80 -11.10 -2.88 -7.28
CA PRO A 80 -12.51 -3.22 -7.42
C PRO A 80 -13.43 -2.64 -6.33
N ILE A 81 -12.90 -2.13 -5.21
CA ILE A 81 -13.70 -1.63 -4.09
C ILE A 81 -14.43 -0.35 -4.54
N PRO A 82 -15.78 -0.35 -4.54
CA PRO A 82 -16.55 0.82 -4.97
C PRO A 82 -16.27 2.03 -4.07
N GLY A 83 -16.14 3.20 -4.69
CA GLY A 83 -15.89 4.47 -4.00
C GLY A 83 -14.42 4.83 -3.86
N ILE A 84 -13.47 3.96 -4.25
CA ILE A 84 -12.07 4.35 -4.40
C ILE A 84 -11.90 5.17 -5.69
N LYS A 85 -11.30 6.36 -5.58
CA LYS A 85 -11.09 7.30 -6.68
C LYS A 85 -9.64 7.34 -7.15
N ASP A 86 -8.71 7.28 -6.20
CA ASP A 86 -7.27 7.33 -6.48
C ASP A 86 -6.53 6.44 -5.48
N THR A 87 -5.45 5.82 -5.94
CA THR A 87 -4.58 4.96 -5.13
C THR A 87 -3.14 5.30 -5.44
N LYS A 88 -2.36 5.63 -4.39
CA LYS A 88 -0.93 5.82 -4.49
C LYS A 88 -0.21 4.84 -3.57
N THR A 89 0.72 4.09 -4.14
CA THR A 89 1.51 3.09 -3.42
C THR A 89 2.92 3.60 -3.21
N LEU A 90 3.30 3.78 -1.95
CA LEU A 90 4.64 4.17 -1.52
C LEU A 90 5.35 2.97 -0.93
N MET A 91 6.31 2.40 -1.65
CA MET A 91 7.12 1.31 -1.10
C MET A 91 8.12 1.82 -0.08
N VAL A 92 8.28 1.07 1.00
CA VAL A 92 9.21 1.41 2.08
C VAL A 92 10.62 0.98 1.67
N VAL A 93 11.51 1.95 1.47
CA VAL A 93 12.91 1.71 1.11
C VAL A 93 13.77 1.40 2.34
N THR A 94 13.55 2.13 3.44
CA THR A 94 14.28 1.94 4.69
C THR A 94 13.36 2.19 5.87
N THR A 95 13.31 1.26 6.81
CA THR A 95 12.49 1.39 8.01
C THR A 95 13.35 1.86 9.18
N TYR A 96 13.07 3.05 9.70
CA TYR A 96 13.76 3.58 10.86
C TYR A 96 13.17 3.09 12.19
N LYS A 97 11.84 3.15 12.28
CA LYS A 97 11.07 2.75 13.45
C LYS A 97 9.71 2.26 12.98
N GLU A 98 9.21 1.22 13.64
CA GLU A 98 7.97 0.57 13.27
C GLU A 98 7.36 -0.17 14.46
N SER A 99 6.04 -0.06 14.64
CA SER A 99 5.31 -0.69 15.75
C SER A 99 5.94 -0.37 17.12
N GLY A 100 6.41 0.87 17.30
CA GLY A 100 7.07 1.32 18.52
C GLY A 100 8.55 0.96 18.66
N ALA A 101 9.10 0.09 17.80
CA ALA A 101 10.48 -0.41 17.90
C ALA A 101 11.41 0.19 16.83
N ILE A 102 12.64 0.55 17.23
CA ILE A 102 13.69 1.00 16.29
C ILE A 102 14.16 -0.21 15.47
N ARG A 103 14.31 -0.03 14.15
CA ARG A 103 14.66 -1.10 13.19
C ARG A 103 16.01 -0.91 12.52
N VAL A 104 16.55 0.30 12.48
CA VAL A 104 17.91 0.52 11.95
C VAL A 104 18.91 -0.10 12.90
N GLN A 105 19.73 -1.02 12.41
CA GLN A 105 20.99 -1.36 13.06
C GLN A 105 22.01 -0.27 12.72
N SER A 106 22.63 0.28 13.75
CA SER A 106 23.92 0.98 13.67
C SER A 106 25.02 0.03 13.25
#